data_AF-A0A937J6S3-F1
#
_entry.id   AF-A0A937J6S3-F1
#
_cell.length_a   1.000
_cell.length_b   1.000
_cell.length_c   1.000
_cell.angle_alpha   90.00
_cell.angle_beta   90.00
_cell.angle_gamma   90.00
#
_symmetry.space_group_name_H-M   'P 1'
#
loop_
_entity.id
_entity.type
_entity.pdbx_description
1 polymer ?
#
loop_
_entity_poly.entity_id
_entity_poly.type
_entity_poly.pdbx_seq_one_letter_code
_entity_poly.pdbx_strand_id
1 'polypeptide(L)'
;MKQENWVESQWLKSVELKKKLPFEDAAFVELYRAILLRNVEFCKVVTLEDKQSCVKMTNKFIHQAVNSAFGVQNKEINIHVLLKKIAEDYSEEKSYYFFYIIFKELYRRKNSDYKVVLDALRKYNFPEKFKKIFKTFDCKLAWDYLLTYLAHEPLDKSMFSIMWLRYKSSLLRCNVEDYKNFVFRQYLKDDKNKPILNIKNIKENIYTPILKRAEINYSLLKIF
;
A
#
# COMPACT_ATOMS: atom_id res chain seq x y z
N MET A 1 18.61 20.76 13.75
CA MET A 1 18.46 20.94 12.29
C MET A 1 16.97 20.85 11.98
N LYS A 2 16.34 21.87 11.38
CA LYS A 2 14.90 21.82 11.07
C LYS A 2 14.66 20.72 10.02
N GLN A 3 13.68 19.87 10.27
CA GLN A 3 13.30 18.78 9.38
C GLN A 3 12.83 19.36 8.04
N GLU A 4 13.41 18.92 6.92
CA GLU A 4 12.85 19.25 5.60
C GLU A 4 11.54 18.48 5.44
N ASN A 5 10.43 19.21 5.57
CA ASN A 5 9.11 18.64 5.39
C ASN A 5 8.92 18.27 3.92
N TRP A 6 8.28 17.12 3.67
CA TRP A 6 7.73 16.86 2.35
C TRP A 6 6.81 18.01 1.95
N VAL A 7 6.98 18.47 0.70
CA VAL A 7 6.17 19.54 0.13
C VAL A 7 4.92 18.95 -0.50
N GLU A 8 3.79 19.36 0.02
CA GLU A 8 2.47 19.03 -0.49
C GLU A 8 2.21 19.67 -1.86
N SER A 9 1.56 18.94 -2.77
CA SER A 9 1.12 19.46 -4.07
C SER A 9 0.30 20.74 -3.90
N GLN A 10 0.74 21.82 -4.56
CA GLN A 10 0.04 23.09 -4.52
C GLN A 10 -1.30 23.01 -5.25
N TRP A 11 -1.36 22.22 -6.33
CA TRP A 11 -2.61 22.01 -7.03
C TRP A 11 -3.63 21.30 -6.14
N LEU A 12 -3.24 20.23 -5.43
CA LEU A 12 -4.16 19.55 -4.51
C LEU A 12 -4.70 20.46 -3.41
N LYS A 13 -3.88 21.41 -2.90
CA LYS A 13 -4.36 22.40 -1.92
C LYS A 13 -5.45 23.32 -2.47
N SER A 14 -5.42 23.61 -3.77
CA SER A 14 -6.44 24.42 -4.43
C SER A 14 -7.71 23.65 -4.80
N VAL A 15 -7.71 22.32 -4.67
CA VAL A 15 -8.90 21.50 -4.97
C VAL A 15 -9.82 21.47 -3.76
N GLU A 16 -10.90 22.25 -3.82
CA GLU A 16 -11.98 22.21 -2.86
C GLU A 16 -13.09 21.27 -3.33
N LEU A 17 -13.27 20.16 -2.61
CA LEU A 17 -14.37 19.24 -2.86
C LEU A 17 -15.66 19.79 -2.26
N LYS A 18 -16.74 19.77 -3.03
CA LYS A 18 -18.10 20.12 -2.61
C LYS A 18 -18.65 19.07 -1.65
N LYS A 19 -18.34 17.80 -1.89
CA LYS A 19 -18.76 16.69 -1.02
C LYS A 19 -17.69 16.37 0.01
N LYS A 20 -18.14 16.01 1.22
CA LYS A 20 -17.26 15.59 2.31
C LYS A 20 -16.98 14.09 2.22
N LEU A 21 -15.71 13.73 2.45
CA LEU A 21 -15.30 12.33 2.57
C LEU A 21 -16.03 11.67 3.77
N PRO A 22 -16.63 10.48 3.60
CA PRO A 22 -17.21 9.73 4.70
C PRO A 22 -16.20 9.43 5.81
N PHE A 23 -16.66 9.48 7.08
CA PHE A 23 -15.79 9.22 8.24
C PHE A 23 -15.17 7.82 8.24
N GLU A 24 -15.90 6.82 7.77
CA GLU A 24 -15.47 5.42 7.70
C GLU A 24 -14.18 5.24 6.87
N ASP A 25 -13.91 6.16 5.96
CA ASP A 25 -12.72 6.10 5.12
C ASP A 25 -11.42 6.42 5.88
N ALA A 26 -11.53 6.95 7.11
CA ALA A 26 -10.38 7.17 7.99
C ALA A 26 -9.69 5.85 8.41
N ALA A 27 -10.43 4.74 8.50
CA ALA A 27 -9.85 3.43 8.84
C ALA A 27 -8.85 2.93 7.77
N PHE A 28 -9.03 3.32 6.51
CA PHE A 28 -8.13 2.95 5.42
C PHE A 28 -6.81 3.72 5.44
N VAL A 29 -6.75 4.87 6.12
CA VAL A 29 -5.51 5.63 6.26
C VAL A 29 -4.48 4.83 7.04
N GLU A 30 -4.89 4.21 8.15
CA GLU A 30 -4.00 3.38 8.95
C GLU A 30 -3.57 2.12 8.18
N LEU A 31 -4.48 1.54 7.41
CA LEU A 31 -4.23 0.40 6.54
C LEU A 31 -3.16 0.69 5.48
N TYR A 32 -3.31 1.79 4.73
CA TYR A 32 -2.34 2.17 3.70
C TYR A 32 -0.98 2.53 4.31
N ARG A 33 -0.96 3.15 5.49
CA ARG A 33 0.29 3.40 6.23
C ARG A 33 0.98 2.08 6.61
N ALA A 34 0.23 1.11 7.12
CA ALA A 34 0.77 -0.17 7.59
C ALA A 34 1.29 -1.07 6.47
N ILE A 35 0.64 -1.05 5.29
CA ILE A 35 0.92 -1.95 4.17
C ILE A 35 1.79 -1.29 3.09
N LEU A 36 1.45 -0.08 2.65
CA LEU A 36 2.05 0.55 1.46
C LEU A 36 3.17 1.52 1.80
N LEU A 37 2.96 2.37 2.81
CA LEU A 37 3.85 3.51 3.09
C LEU A 37 4.80 3.32 4.27
N ARG A 38 4.86 2.10 4.83
CA ARG A 38 5.63 1.85 6.08
C ARG A 38 7.12 2.18 5.96
N ASN A 39 7.66 2.13 4.74
CA ASN A 39 9.07 2.37 4.42
C ASN A 39 9.27 3.50 3.41
N VAL A 40 8.29 4.37 3.25
CA VAL A 40 8.46 5.59 2.47
C VAL A 40 8.97 6.66 3.42
N GLU A 41 10.15 7.19 3.12
CA GLU A 41 10.75 8.26 3.92
C GLU A 41 10.12 9.60 3.52
N PHE A 42 9.12 10.02 4.30
CA PHE A 42 8.55 11.38 4.21
C PHE A 42 9.39 12.41 4.97
N CYS A 43 10.25 11.93 5.88
CA CYS A 43 11.27 12.70 6.55
C CYS A 43 12.32 11.80 7.18
N LYS A 44 13.47 12.40 7.55
CA LYS A 44 14.53 11.75 8.32
C LYS A 44 14.06 11.56 9.77
N VAL A 45 14.16 10.34 10.30
CA VAL A 45 13.85 10.01 11.70
C VAL A 45 15.14 9.88 12.49
N VAL A 46 15.41 10.83 13.38
CA VAL A 46 16.56 10.78 14.30
C VAL A 46 16.09 10.66 15.75
N THR A 47 14.90 11.21 16.06
CA THR A 47 14.30 11.24 17.40
C THR A 47 12.88 10.64 17.42
N LEU A 48 12.31 10.46 18.63
CA LEU A 48 10.92 10.02 18.79
C LEU A 48 9.92 11.06 18.27
N GLU A 49 10.24 12.35 18.40
CA GLU A 49 9.44 13.45 17.87
C GLU A 49 9.44 13.45 16.34
N ASP A 50 10.60 13.17 15.72
CA ASP A 50 10.69 13.00 14.26
C ASP A 50 9.80 11.84 13.80
N LYS A 51 9.71 10.76 14.58
CA LYS A 51 8.83 9.63 14.28
C LYS A 51 7.36 10.05 14.27
N GLN A 52 6.92 10.85 15.25
CA GLN A 52 5.55 11.37 15.28
C GLN A 52 5.27 12.33 14.11
N SER A 53 6.23 13.22 13.81
CA SER A 53 6.17 14.15 12.67
C SER A 53 6.06 13.40 11.33
N CYS A 54 6.89 12.37 11.12
CA CYS A 54 6.85 11.53 9.92
C CYS A 54 5.52 10.80 9.79
N VAL A 55 4.98 10.25 10.88
CA VAL A 55 3.65 9.62 10.85
C VAL A 55 2.57 10.62 10.44
N LYS A 56 2.61 11.85 10.97
CA LYS A 56 1.65 12.91 10.62
C LYS A 56 1.74 13.28 9.13
N MET A 57 2.95 13.41 8.58
CA MET A 57 3.14 13.70 7.15
C MET A 57 2.65 12.55 6.26
N THR A 58 2.98 11.31 6.60
CA THR A 58 2.48 10.12 5.88
C THR A 58 0.96 10.07 5.90
N ASN A 59 0.33 10.31 7.06
CA ASN A 59 -1.12 10.36 7.16
C ASN A 59 -1.72 11.46 6.27
N LYS A 60 -1.10 12.65 6.24
CA LYS A 60 -1.54 13.75 5.37
C LYS A 60 -1.48 13.36 3.90
N PHE A 61 -0.38 12.76 3.46
CA PHE A 61 -0.21 12.26 2.09
C PHE A 61 -1.30 11.23 1.72
N ILE A 62 -1.58 10.27 2.60
CA ILE A 62 -2.63 9.27 2.37
C ILE A 62 -4.00 9.94 2.31
N HIS A 63 -4.32 10.83 3.25
CA HIS A 63 -5.58 11.55 3.27
C HIS A 63 -5.81 12.33 1.99
N GLN A 64 -4.78 12.99 1.46
CA GLN A 64 -4.86 13.65 0.17
C GLN A 64 -5.20 12.67 -0.96
N ALA A 65 -4.51 11.54 -1.04
CA ALA A 65 -4.78 10.54 -2.08
C ALA A 65 -6.21 9.97 -1.99
N VAL A 66 -6.68 9.68 -0.77
CA VAL A 66 -8.05 9.21 -0.51
C VAL A 66 -9.08 10.29 -0.89
N ASN A 67 -8.86 11.55 -0.50
CA ASN A 67 -9.72 12.67 -0.89
C ASN A 67 -9.74 12.87 -2.40
N SER A 68 -8.60 12.80 -3.08
CA SER A 68 -8.53 12.91 -4.55
C SER A 68 -9.32 11.79 -5.22
N ALA A 69 -9.19 10.55 -4.75
CA ALA A 69 -9.97 9.43 -5.26
C ALA A 69 -11.48 9.63 -5.03
N PHE A 70 -11.87 10.20 -3.89
CA PHE A 70 -13.27 10.57 -3.62
C PHE A 70 -13.77 11.71 -4.52
N GLY A 71 -12.93 12.71 -4.81
CA GLY A 71 -13.25 13.75 -5.79
C GLY A 71 -13.48 13.18 -7.19
N VAL A 72 -12.66 12.22 -7.62
CA VAL A 72 -12.85 11.49 -8.88
C VAL A 72 -14.15 10.69 -8.85
N GLN A 73 -14.43 9.97 -7.75
CA GLN A 73 -15.69 9.23 -7.58
C GLN A 73 -16.92 10.12 -7.78
N ASN A 74 -16.85 11.36 -7.33
CA ASN A 74 -17.95 12.31 -7.42
C ASN A 74 -17.92 13.17 -8.70
N LYS A 75 -17.00 12.89 -9.63
CA LYS A 75 -16.77 13.66 -10.87
C LYS A 75 -16.40 15.13 -10.61
N GLU A 76 -15.85 15.43 -9.44
CA GLU A 76 -15.36 16.75 -9.06
C GLU A 76 -13.90 16.96 -9.50
N ILE A 77 -13.17 15.86 -9.70
CA ILE A 77 -11.81 15.84 -10.23
C ILE A 77 -11.78 14.95 -11.47
N ASN A 78 -11.23 15.44 -12.57
CA ASN A 78 -10.95 14.61 -13.74
C ASN A 78 -9.72 13.72 -13.48
N ILE A 79 -9.82 12.41 -13.72
CA ILE A 79 -8.75 11.47 -13.42
C ILE A 79 -7.45 11.75 -14.20
N HIS A 80 -7.53 12.12 -15.47
CA HIS A 80 -6.34 12.41 -16.28
C HIS A 80 -5.61 13.67 -15.81
N VAL A 81 -6.37 14.70 -15.42
CA VAL A 81 -5.80 15.92 -14.83
C VAL A 81 -5.11 15.61 -13.51
N LEU A 82 -5.77 14.82 -12.65
CA LEU A 82 -5.18 14.38 -11.38
C LEU A 82 -3.86 13.65 -11.61
N LEU A 83 -3.84 12.61 -12.44
CA LEU A 83 -2.63 11.83 -12.69
C LEU A 83 -1.49 12.70 -13.23
N LYS A 84 -1.78 13.61 -14.18
CA LYS A 84 -0.78 14.54 -14.70
C LYS A 84 -0.21 15.44 -13.59
N LYS A 85 -1.08 16.04 -12.78
CA LYS A 85 -0.67 17.00 -11.73
C LYS A 85 0.17 16.35 -10.64
N ILE A 86 -0.19 15.15 -10.21
CA ILE A 86 0.61 14.40 -9.23
C ILE A 86 1.99 14.06 -9.79
N ALA A 87 2.08 13.64 -11.06
CA ALA A 87 3.36 13.34 -11.70
C ALA A 87 4.25 14.58 -11.87
N GLU A 88 3.66 15.77 -12.04
CA GLU A 88 4.37 17.05 -12.08
C GLU A 88 4.85 17.48 -10.68
N ASP A 89 4.03 17.29 -9.65
CA ASP A 89 4.27 17.83 -8.30
C ASP A 89 5.13 16.90 -7.40
N TYR A 90 5.15 15.59 -7.67
CA TYR A 90 5.83 14.61 -6.83
C TYR A 90 6.92 13.82 -7.56
N SER A 91 7.93 13.38 -6.79
CA SER A 91 8.94 12.44 -7.27
C SER A 91 8.31 11.13 -7.76
N GLU A 92 9.03 10.40 -8.62
CA GLU A 92 8.54 9.13 -9.19
C GLU A 92 8.04 8.15 -8.11
N GLU A 93 8.80 7.96 -7.03
CA GLU A 93 8.39 7.09 -5.92
C GLU A 93 7.09 7.57 -5.25
N LYS A 94 6.96 8.88 -4.96
CA LYS A 94 5.77 9.42 -4.30
C LYS A 94 4.56 9.35 -5.23
N SER A 95 4.73 9.69 -6.51
CA SER A 95 3.69 9.55 -7.53
C SER A 95 3.21 8.10 -7.65
N TYR A 96 4.13 7.13 -7.66
CA TYR A 96 3.79 5.70 -7.64
C TYR A 96 2.88 5.35 -6.46
N TYR A 97 3.23 5.72 -5.22
CA TYR A 97 2.38 5.38 -4.09
C TYR A 97 1.06 6.18 -4.05
N PHE A 98 1.06 7.42 -4.53
CA PHE A 98 -0.16 8.22 -4.62
C PHE A 98 -1.16 7.57 -5.59
N PHE A 99 -0.68 7.17 -6.77
CA PHE A 99 -1.49 6.42 -7.74
C PHE A 99 -1.93 5.08 -7.21
N TYR A 100 -1.07 4.39 -6.43
CA TYR A 100 -1.42 3.13 -5.82
C TYR A 100 -2.63 3.27 -4.88
N ILE A 101 -2.63 4.30 -4.03
CA ILE A 101 -3.75 4.59 -3.11
C ILE A 101 -5.01 4.96 -3.90
N ILE A 102 -4.90 5.84 -4.92
CA ILE A 102 -6.04 6.19 -5.78
C ILE A 102 -6.63 4.94 -6.43
N PHE A 103 -5.78 4.08 -7.00
CA PHE A 103 -6.20 2.82 -7.61
C PHE A 103 -7.00 1.98 -6.62
N LYS A 104 -6.47 1.73 -5.42
CA LYS A 104 -7.16 0.93 -4.39
C LYS A 104 -8.50 1.55 -3.97
N GLU A 105 -8.55 2.87 -3.82
CA GLU A 105 -9.77 3.58 -3.41
C GLU A 105 -10.86 3.57 -4.50
N LEU A 106 -10.52 3.93 -5.74
CA LEU A 106 -11.46 3.88 -6.86
C LEU A 106 -11.97 2.46 -7.09
N TYR A 107 -11.07 1.51 -6.96
CA TYR A 107 -11.38 0.10 -7.07
C TYR A 107 -12.38 -0.38 -6.00
N ARG A 108 -12.12 -0.07 -4.72
CA ARG A 108 -13.03 -0.39 -3.61
C ARG A 108 -14.42 0.20 -3.82
N ARG A 109 -14.50 1.38 -4.45
CA ARG A 109 -15.75 2.09 -4.77
C ARG A 109 -16.41 1.65 -6.07
N LYS A 110 -15.86 0.63 -6.75
CA LYS A 110 -16.33 0.12 -8.06
C LYS A 110 -16.37 1.20 -9.15
N ASN A 111 -15.45 2.16 -9.10
CA ASN A 111 -15.33 3.22 -10.10
C ASN A 111 -14.47 2.76 -11.28
N SER A 112 -15.00 2.81 -12.51
CA SER A 112 -14.29 2.34 -13.71
C SER A 112 -12.94 3.00 -13.98
N ASP A 113 -12.72 4.22 -13.49
CA ASP A 113 -11.46 4.96 -13.65
C ASP A 113 -10.28 4.28 -12.94
N TYR A 114 -10.52 3.30 -12.07
CA TYR A 114 -9.46 2.47 -11.50
C TYR A 114 -8.55 1.88 -12.59
N LYS A 115 -9.11 1.56 -13.78
CA LYS A 115 -8.35 0.98 -14.91
C LYS A 115 -7.34 1.97 -15.47
N VAL A 116 -7.73 3.23 -15.61
CA VAL A 116 -6.85 4.32 -16.07
C VAL A 116 -5.66 4.48 -15.11
N VAL A 117 -5.93 4.42 -13.81
CA VAL A 117 -4.88 4.52 -12.77
C VAL A 117 -3.98 3.29 -12.78
N LEU A 118 -4.55 2.10 -12.95
CA LEU A 118 -3.79 0.86 -13.05
C LEU A 118 -2.83 0.87 -14.25
N ASP A 119 -3.29 1.36 -15.41
CA ASP A 119 -2.46 1.49 -16.60
C ASP A 119 -1.34 2.52 -16.39
N ALA A 120 -1.63 3.63 -15.68
CA ALA A 120 -0.61 4.60 -15.29
C ALA A 120 0.42 3.98 -14.33
N LEU A 121 -0.02 3.21 -13.33
CA LEU A 121 0.87 2.51 -12.39
C LEU A 121 1.80 1.53 -13.09
N ARG A 122 1.31 0.81 -14.10
CA ARG A 122 2.12 -0.15 -14.88
C ARG A 122 3.23 0.52 -15.69
N LYS A 123 3.13 1.83 -15.95
CA LYS A 123 4.21 2.61 -16.59
C LYS A 123 5.35 2.96 -15.65
N TYR A 124 5.13 2.93 -14.33
CA TYR A 124 6.20 3.09 -13.36
C TYR A 124 7.07 1.85 -13.36
N ASN A 125 8.38 2.05 -13.29
CA ASN A 125 9.28 0.92 -13.20
C ASN A 125 9.04 0.20 -11.86
N PHE A 126 8.60 -1.05 -11.91
CA PHE A 126 8.30 -1.84 -10.72
C PHE A 126 9.52 -1.78 -9.78
N PRO A 127 9.44 -1.18 -8.57
CA PRO A 127 10.64 -0.84 -7.82
C PRO A 127 11.53 -2.06 -7.57
N GLU A 128 12.85 -1.92 -7.75
CA GLU A 128 13.80 -3.05 -7.70
C GLU A 128 13.71 -3.89 -6.42
N LYS A 129 13.45 -3.22 -5.28
CA LYS A 129 13.22 -3.89 -3.99
C LYS A 129 12.06 -4.90 -4.04
N PHE A 130 11.01 -4.60 -4.80
CA PHE A 130 9.86 -5.49 -4.98
C PHE A 130 10.07 -6.49 -6.11
N LYS A 131 10.77 -6.11 -7.19
CA LYS A 131 11.21 -7.06 -8.22
C LYS A 131 11.98 -8.20 -7.59
N LYS A 132 12.89 -7.98 -6.63
CA LYS A 132 13.62 -9.08 -5.99
C LYS A 132 12.72 -10.11 -5.27
N ILE A 133 11.49 -9.74 -4.92
CA ILE A 133 10.60 -10.54 -4.08
C ILE A 133 9.47 -11.19 -4.89
N PHE A 134 8.80 -10.41 -5.74
CA PHE A 134 7.61 -10.81 -6.48
C PHE A 134 7.93 -11.13 -7.94
N LYS A 135 7.16 -12.04 -8.53
CA LYS A 135 7.32 -12.40 -9.95
C LYS A 135 7.04 -11.23 -10.89
N THR A 136 5.96 -10.51 -10.63
CA THR A 136 5.48 -9.37 -11.43
C THR A 136 4.92 -8.28 -10.51
N PHE A 137 4.72 -7.09 -11.06
CA PHE A 137 3.99 -6.00 -10.38
C PHE A 137 2.60 -6.46 -9.93
N ASP A 138 1.94 -7.19 -10.80
CA ASP A 138 0.63 -7.78 -10.62
C ASP A 138 0.58 -8.79 -9.44
N CYS A 139 1.60 -9.65 -9.30
CA CYS A 139 1.74 -10.50 -8.10
C CYS A 139 1.91 -9.70 -6.81
N LYS A 140 2.56 -8.53 -6.88
CA LYS A 140 2.69 -7.60 -5.74
C LYS A 140 1.36 -6.92 -5.41
N LEU A 141 0.55 -6.57 -6.42
CA LEU A 141 -0.82 -6.10 -6.20
C LEU A 141 -1.69 -7.15 -5.49
N ALA A 142 -1.55 -8.42 -5.89
CA ALA A 142 -2.25 -9.55 -5.26
C ALA A 142 -1.83 -9.72 -3.81
N TRP A 143 -0.52 -9.69 -3.56
CA TRP A 143 0.03 -9.74 -2.22
C TRP A 143 -0.53 -8.63 -1.32
N ASP A 144 -0.49 -7.37 -1.79
CA ASP A 144 -1.01 -6.24 -1.03
C ASP A 144 -2.53 -6.34 -0.81
N TYR A 145 -3.28 -6.89 -1.77
CA TYR A 145 -4.71 -7.16 -1.60
C TYR A 145 -4.96 -8.19 -0.49
N LEU A 146 -4.21 -9.29 -0.47
CA LEU A 146 -4.31 -10.29 0.60
C LEU A 146 -3.98 -9.68 1.97
N LEU A 147 -2.97 -8.81 2.03
CA LEU A 147 -2.63 -8.09 3.26
C LEU A 147 -3.75 -7.18 3.74
N THR A 148 -4.53 -6.55 2.86
CA THR A 148 -5.66 -5.71 3.30
C THR A 148 -6.73 -6.49 4.07
N TYR A 149 -6.97 -7.75 3.71
CA TYR A 149 -7.88 -8.63 4.45
C TYR A 149 -7.33 -9.04 5.81
N LEU A 150 -6.00 -9.09 5.94
CA LEU A 150 -5.32 -9.54 7.15
C LEU A 150 -5.01 -8.41 8.12
N ALA A 151 -4.82 -7.18 7.63
CA ALA A 151 -4.40 -6.04 8.42
C ALA A 151 -5.51 -5.42 9.28
N HIS A 152 -6.71 -6.01 9.30
CA HIS A 152 -7.67 -5.80 10.38
C HIS A 152 -7.16 -6.41 11.71
N GLU A 153 -6.21 -7.35 11.64
CA GLU A 153 -5.48 -7.91 12.77
C GLU A 153 -4.03 -7.36 12.79
N PRO A 154 -3.35 -7.35 13.95
CA PRO A 154 -1.91 -7.10 14.00
C PRO A 154 -1.15 -8.09 13.11
N LEU A 155 -0.42 -7.58 12.12
CA LEU A 155 0.40 -8.41 11.25
C LEU A 155 1.49 -9.11 12.08
N ASP A 156 1.52 -10.44 12.06
CA ASP A 156 2.40 -11.25 12.88
C ASP A 156 3.24 -12.28 12.10
N LYS A 157 4.16 -12.95 12.81
CA LYS A 157 5.08 -13.95 12.23
C LYS A 157 4.34 -15.18 11.68
N SER A 158 3.27 -15.60 12.33
CA SER A 158 2.48 -16.77 11.94
C SER A 158 1.78 -16.53 10.60
N MET A 159 1.18 -15.35 10.44
CA MET A 159 0.53 -14.89 9.24
C MET A 159 1.48 -14.89 8.03
N PHE A 160 2.66 -14.29 8.17
CA PHE A 160 3.65 -14.29 7.08
C PHE A 160 4.20 -15.69 6.78
N SER A 161 4.34 -16.56 7.78
CA SER A 161 4.75 -17.94 7.55
C SER A 161 3.72 -18.71 6.69
N ILE A 162 2.42 -18.48 6.93
CA ILE A 162 1.33 -19.06 6.12
C ILE A 162 1.33 -18.48 4.70
N MET A 163 1.46 -17.16 4.57
CA MET A 163 1.53 -16.51 3.26
C MET A 163 2.70 -17.02 2.43
N TRP A 164 3.87 -17.26 3.04
CA TRP A 164 4.98 -17.90 2.35
C TRP A 164 4.62 -19.31 1.87
N LEU A 165 4.12 -20.18 2.75
CA LEU A 165 3.79 -21.56 2.39
C LEU A 165 2.79 -21.63 1.24
N ARG A 166 1.80 -20.73 1.25
CA ARG A 166 0.72 -20.67 0.26
C ARG A 166 1.13 -20.03 -1.07
N TYR A 167 1.97 -18.99 -1.03
CA TYR A 167 2.22 -18.14 -2.20
C TYR A 167 3.67 -18.15 -2.72
N LYS A 168 4.59 -18.92 -2.10
CA LYS A 168 5.99 -19.04 -2.53
C LYS A 168 6.16 -19.39 -4.02
N SER A 169 5.25 -20.19 -4.56
CA SER A 169 5.32 -20.67 -5.95
C SER A 169 4.41 -19.90 -6.89
N SER A 170 3.41 -19.16 -6.40
CA SER A 170 2.44 -18.45 -7.25
C SER A 170 2.76 -16.95 -7.37
N LEU A 171 3.05 -16.26 -6.27
CA LEU A 171 3.28 -14.81 -6.24
C LEU A 171 4.76 -14.42 -6.12
N LEU A 172 5.53 -15.23 -5.41
CA LEU A 172 6.92 -14.92 -5.05
C LEU A 172 7.92 -15.57 -6.02
N ARG A 173 9.12 -14.98 -6.12
CA ARG A 173 10.27 -15.56 -6.86
C ARG A 173 11.56 -15.63 -6.05
N CYS A 174 11.54 -15.14 -4.81
CA CYS A 174 12.69 -15.11 -3.93
C CYS A 174 12.90 -16.43 -3.18
N ASN A 175 14.10 -16.60 -2.62
CA ASN A 175 14.34 -17.66 -1.65
C ASN A 175 13.74 -17.29 -0.27
N VAL A 176 13.74 -18.25 0.65
CA VAL A 176 13.15 -18.09 1.98
C VAL A 176 13.83 -17.00 2.82
N GLU A 177 15.13 -16.78 2.63
CA GLU A 177 15.90 -15.82 3.43
C GLU A 177 15.63 -14.38 2.98
N ASP A 178 15.59 -14.14 1.67
CA ASP A 178 15.17 -12.87 1.08
C ASP A 178 13.74 -12.52 1.49
N TYR A 179 12.84 -13.50 1.50
CA TYR A 179 11.47 -13.32 1.98
C TYR A 179 11.43 -12.89 3.45
N LYS A 180 12.15 -13.59 4.33
CA LYS A 180 12.22 -13.23 5.75
C LYS A 180 12.72 -11.81 5.93
N ASN A 181 13.84 -11.47 5.29
CA ASN A 181 14.43 -10.15 5.35
C ASN A 181 13.46 -9.06 4.85
N PHE A 182 12.75 -9.34 3.76
CA PHE A 182 11.71 -8.47 3.24
C PHE A 182 10.59 -8.27 4.27
N VAL A 183 10.02 -9.34 4.82
CA VAL A 183 8.92 -9.25 5.81
C VAL A 183 9.34 -8.50 7.06
N PHE A 184 10.54 -8.75 7.60
CA PHE A 184 11.02 -8.03 8.77
C PHE A 184 11.19 -6.54 8.51
N ARG A 185 11.85 -6.19 7.41
CA ARG A 185 12.07 -4.80 7.03
C ARG A 185 10.76 -4.08 6.68
N GLN A 186 9.84 -4.75 5.99
CA GLN A 186 8.62 -4.14 5.47
C GLN A 186 7.43 -4.17 6.42
N TYR A 187 7.29 -5.18 7.27
CA TYR A 187 6.02 -5.40 7.99
C TYR A 187 6.15 -5.73 9.47
N LEU A 188 7.30 -6.21 9.96
CA LEU A 188 7.43 -6.59 11.38
C LEU A 188 8.31 -5.62 12.19
N LYS A 189 9.25 -4.88 11.57
CA LYS A 189 10.14 -3.88 12.19
C LYS A 189 10.59 -4.25 13.62
N ASP A 190 11.06 -5.49 13.80
CA ASP A 190 11.53 -6.02 15.08
C ASP A 190 13.06 -5.77 15.13
N ASP A 191 13.49 -4.61 15.64
CA ASP A 191 14.91 -4.21 15.68
C ASP A 191 15.72 -4.98 16.74
N LYS A 192 15.05 -5.67 17.68
CA LYS A 192 15.71 -6.27 18.86
C LYS A 192 15.78 -7.79 18.85
N ASN A 193 15.02 -8.45 17.98
CA ASN A 193 15.07 -9.89 17.82
C ASN A 193 15.19 -10.17 16.33
N LYS A 194 16.18 -10.96 15.90
CA LYS A 194 16.13 -11.62 14.57
C LYS A 194 15.10 -12.73 14.67
N PRO A 195 13.87 -12.56 14.17
CA PRO A 195 12.85 -13.52 14.50
C PRO A 195 12.84 -14.61 13.45
N ILE A 196 12.87 -15.84 13.93
CA ILE A 196 12.73 -17.01 13.09
C ILE A 196 11.27 -17.04 12.64
N LEU A 197 11.00 -16.70 11.37
CA LEU A 197 9.75 -17.11 10.72
C LEU A 197 9.79 -18.63 10.60
N ASN A 198 8.97 -19.32 11.40
CA ASN A 198 8.90 -20.77 11.38
C ASN A 198 8.05 -21.24 10.19
N ILE A 199 8.73 -21.64 9.12
CA ILE A 199 8.15 -21.97 7.82
C ILE A 199 7.88 -23.49 7.70
N LYS A 200 7.60 -24.18 8.81
CA LYS A 200 7.32 -25.62 8.81
C LYS A 200 5.86 -25.92 9.17
N ASN A 201 5.24 -26.81 8.38
CA ASN A 201 3.97 -27.51 8.64
C ASN A 201 2.96 -26.74 9.51
N ILE A 202 2.50 -25.58 9.03
CA ILE A 202 1.39 -24.88 9.67
C ILE A 202 0.10 -25.58 9.23
N LYS A 203 -0.40 -26.50 10.07
CA LYS A 203 -1.77 -27.00 9.98
C LYS A 203 -2.72 -25.82 10.23
N GLU A 204 -3.90 -25.88 9.58
CA GLU A 204 -4.95 -24.86 9.55
C GLU A 204 -4.93 -23.89 10.74
N ASN A 205 -4.51 -22.66 10.46
CA ASN A 205 -4.49 -21.55 11.40
C ASN A 205 -5.66 -20.60 11.09
N ILE A 206 -6.09 -19.82 12.09
CA ILE A 206 -7.11 -18.76 12.04
C ILE A 206 -7.04 -17.85 10.79
N TYR A 207 -5.88 -17.67 10.15
CA TYR A 207 -5.73 -16.85 8.94
C TYR A 207 -6.13 -17.56 7.64
N THR A 208 -6.16 -18.89 7.59
CA THR A 208 -6.46 -19.65 6.36
C THR A 208 -7.86 -19.34 5.79
N PRO A 209 -8.94 -19.30 6.59
CA PRO A 209 -10.26 -18.90 6.13
C PRO A 209 -10.30 -17.47 5.59
N ILE A 210 -9.60 -16.53 6.24
CA ILE A 210 -9.52 -15.12 5.82
C ILE A 210 -8.87 -15.02 4.43
N LEU A 211 -7.76 -15.73 4.23
CA LEU A 211 -7.05 -15.79 2.95
C LEU A 211 -7.89 -16.44 1.85
N LYS A 212 -8.60 -17.55 2.13
CA LYS A 212 -9.52 -18.17 1.16
C LYS A 212 -10.61 -17.19 0.69
N ARG A 213 -11.18 -16.41 1.62
CA ARG A 213 -12.18 -15.38 1.28
C ARG A 213 -11.58 -14.28 0.42
N ALA A 214 -10.37 -13.83 0.74
CA ALA A 214 -9.65 -12.83 -0.04
C ALA A 214 -9.39 -13.33 -1.48
N GLU A 215 -8.97 -14.58 -1.66
CA GLU A 215 -8.72 -15.16 -2.99
C GLU A 215 -9.99 -15.28 -3.85
N ILE A 216 -11.11 -15.70 -3.27
CA ILE A 216 -12.40 -15.76 -3.98
C ILE A 216 -12.79 -14.36 -4.48
N ASN A 217 -12.70 -13.37 -3.60
CA ASN A 217 -12.99 -12.00 -4.01
C ASN A 217 -12.01 -11.56 -5.10
N TYR A 218 -10.71 -11.77 -4.92
CA TYR A 218 -9.70 -11.35 -5.88
C TYR A 218 -9.86 -11.98 -7.28
N SER A 219 -10.24 -13.25 -7.35
CA SER A 219 -10.48 -13.96 -8.61
C SER A 219 -11.75 -13.49 -9.33
N LEU A 220 -12.84 -13.21 -8.59
CA LEU A 220 -14.05 -12.61 -9.15
C LEU A 220 -13.81 -11.26 -9.82
N LEU A 221 -12.74 -10.58 -9.41
CA LEU A 221 -12.41 -9.24 -9.83
C LEU A 221 -11.62 -9.18 -11.14
N LYS A 222 -11.26 -10.34 -11.72
CA LYS A 222 -10.56 -10.48 -13.01
C LYS A 222 -9.38 -9.52 -13.18
N ILE A 223 -8.68 -9.22 -12.08
CA ILE A 223 -7.47 -8.40 -12.16
C ILE A 223 -6.34 -9.24 -12.79
N PHE A 224 -6.51 -10.57 -12.83
CA PHE A 224 -5.63 -11.60 -13.41
C PHE A 224 -6.43 -12.66 -14.14
#